data_AF-A0A8F9XFZ5-F1
#
_entry.id   AF-A0A8F9XFZ5-F1
#
_cell.length_a   1.000
_cell.length_b   1.000
_cell.length_c   1.000
_cell.angle_alpha   90.00
_cell.angle_beta   90.00
_cell.angle_gamma   90.00
#
_symmetry.space_group_name_H-M   'P 1'
#
loop_
_entity.id
_entity.type
_entity.pdbx_description
1 polymer ?
#
loop_
_entity_poly.entity_id
_entity_poly.type
_entity_poly.pdbx_seq_one_letter_code
_entity_poly.pdbx_strand_id
1 'polypeptide(L)'
;MDPVTVRPDVYTIGHSIRAIDEFISLLQAHGVTCLVDIRTVPRSRHNPQFNRDTLPLSLTEAHIGYRHCPALGGLRRTSADSVNKGWRNTSFRGYADYMQTPEFAAAISRLIELSKHDRLALMCAEAVPWRCHRSLVADALLVRGLSTADISSRTRCAPHRLTPFARVRGQQITYPPEAGSSEPTPQRKTKTSTSASPAPARKRKSGRTANGQIPKVGLTPLAAKKSAGSQRNRRSDTDQLP
;
A
#
# COMPACT_ATOMS: atom_id res chain seq x y z
N MET A 1 -35.20 -20.88 -2.20
CA MET A 1 -33.74 -21.06 -2.12
C MET A 1 -33.15 -19.68 -2.10
N ASP A 2 -32.61 -19.25 -0.96
CA ASP A 2 -31.84 -18.02 -0.91
C ASP A 2 -30.65 -18.14 -1.87
N PRO A 3 -30.32 -17.11 -2.67
CA PRO A 3 -29.11 -17.16 -3.46
C PRO A 3 -27.96 -17.36 -2.48
N VAL A 4 -27.24 -18.47 -2.62
CA VAL A 4 -25.97 -18.69 -1.92
C VAL A 4 -25.11 -17.47 -2.28
N THR A 5 -25.00 -16.52 -1.36
CA THR A 5 -24.08 -15.40 -1.51
C THR A 5 -22.69 -16.01 -1.43
N VAL A 6 -22.11 -16.28 -2.60
CA VAL A 6 -20.76 -16.83 -2.74
C VAL A 6 -19.83 -15.85 -2.05
N ARG A 7 -19.22 -16.30 -0.95
CA ARG A 7 -18.22 -15.52 -0.22
C ARG A 7 -16.94 -15.50 -1.07
N PRO A 8 -16.27 -14.34 -1.20
CA PRO A 8 -15.02 -14.26 -1.95
C PRO A 8 -13.91 -15.03 -1.22
N ASP A 9 -12.96 -15.56 -1.99
CA ASP A 9 -11.79 -16.26 -1.46
C ASP A 9 -10.83 -15.29 -0.75
N VAL A 10 -10.68 -14.08 -1.29
CA VAL A 10 -9.80 -13.04 -0.74
C VAL A 10 -10.49 -11.66 -0.77
N TYR A 11 -10.48 -10.96 0.35
CA TYR A 11 -10.93 -9.57 0.41
C TYR A 11 -9.81 -8.59 0.08
N THR A 12 -10.18 -7.37 -0.33
CA THR A 12 -9.28 -6.21 -0.35
C THR A 12 -9.84 -5.08 0.50
N ILE A 13 -8.97 -4.24 1.06
CA ILE A 13 -9.39 -3.10 1.86
C ILE A 13 -8.38 -1.96 1.79
N GLY A 14 -8.90 -0.74 1.78
CA GLY A 14 -8.14 0.50 1.94
C GLY A 14 -8.28 1.04 3.36
N HIS A 15 -7.17 1.28 4.05
CA HIS A 15 -7.25 1.86 5.40
C HIS A 15 -7.65 3.35 5.38
N SER A 16 -7.32 4.08 4.31
CA SER A 16 -7.62 5.51 4.15
C SER A 16 -7.20 6.30 5.40
N ILE A 17 -8.10 7.12 5.95
CA ILE A 17 -7.95 7.88 7.19
C ILE A 17 -8.86 7.33 8.31
N ARG A 18 -9.32 6.07 8.20
CA ARG A 18 -10.27 5.49 9.16
C ARG A 18 -9.69 5.42 10.57
N ALA A 19 -10.56 5.51 11.57
CA ALA A 19 -10.19 5.15 12.93
C ALA A 19 -9.86 3.64 13.01
N ILE A 20 -9.01 3.24 13.94
CA ILE A 20 -8.59 1.83 14.07
C ILE A 20 -9.78 0.92 14.41
N ASP A 21 -10.66 1.35 15.31
CA ASP A 21 -11.84 0.57 15.72
C ASP A 21 -12.84 0.39 14.58
N GLU A 22 -13.01 1.43 13.76
CA GLU A 22 -13.83 1.36 12.55
C GLU A 22 -13.24 0.36 11.56
N PHE A 23 -11.93 0.40 11.34
CA PHE A 23 -11.24 -0.51 10.44
C PHE A 23 -11.32 -1.96 10.91
N ILE A 24 -11.10 -2.23 12.19
CA ILE A 24 -11.25 -3.57 12.78
C ILE A 24 -12.69 -4.06 12.66
N SER A 25 -13.67 -3.20 12.93
CA SER A 25 -15.09 -3.54 12.79
C SER A 25 -15.46 -3.95 11.35
N LEU A 26 -14.82 -3.36 10.33
CA LEU A 26 -14.98 -3.79 8.95
C LEU A 26 -14.41 -5.20 8.72
N LEU A 27 -13.20 -5.47 9.21
CA LEU A 27 -12.57 -6.78 9.05
C LEU A 27 -13.39 -7.89 9.74
N GLN A 28 -13.82 -7.64 10.99
CA GLN A 28 -14.63 -8.58 11.76
C GLN A 28 -16.00 -8.86 11.12
N ALA A 29 -16.66 -7.83 10.56
CA ALA A 29 -17.96 -8.00 9.92
C ALA A 29 -17.90 -8.92 8.68
N HIS A 30 -16.75 -8.98 7.99
CA HIS A 30 -16.51 -9.93 6.90
C HIS A 30 -15.83 -11.24 7.37
N GLY A 31 -15.53 -11.33 8.67
CA GLY A 31 -14.88 -12.44 9.34
C GLY A 31 -13.46 -12.71 8.87
N VAL A 32 -12.74 -11.66 8.46
CA VAL A 32 -11.33 -11.73 8.10
C VAL A 32 -10.53 -12.25 9.29
N THR A 33 -9.72 -13.29 9.08
CA THR A 33 -8.87 -13.89 10.12
C THR A 33 -7.41 -13.44 10.00
N CYS A 34 -6.98 -13.00 8.80
CA CYS A 34 -5.64 -12.47 8.59
C CYS A 34 -5.63 -11.25 7.65
N LEU A 35 -5.04 -10.16 8.12
CA LEU A 35 -4.76 -8.98 7.31
C LEU A 35 -3.36 -9.09 6.69
N VAL A 36 -3.30 -9.05 5.37
CA VAL A 36 -2.04 -9.01 4.62
C VAL A 36 -1.78 -7.58 4.16
N ASP A 37 -0.81 -6.93 4.80
CA ASP A 37 -0.35 -5.60 4.42
C ASP A 37 0.57 -5.67 3.21
N ILE A 38 0.09 -5.17 2.07
CA ILE A 38 0.84 -5.14 0.81
C ILE A 38 1.42 -3.75 0.53
N ARG A 39 1.60 -2.90 1.54
CA ARG A 39 2.29 -1.62 1.39
C ARG A 39 3.80 -1.86 1.36
N THR A 40 4.51 -1.22 0.43
CA THR A 40 5.98 -1.27 0.41
C THR A 40 6.56 -0.67 1.69
N VAL A 41 6.02 0.47 2.13
CA VAL A 41 6.44 1.18 3.35
C VAL A 41 5.22 1.41 4.24
N PRO A 42 4.96 0.53 5.24
CA PRO A 42 3.83 0.64 6.15
C PRO A 42 4.11 1.64 7.29
N ARG A 43 4.38 2.90 6.94
CA ARG A 43 4.64 3.98 7.89
C ARG A 43 4.04 5.29 7.40
N SER A 44 3.33 5.99 8.28
CA SER A 44 2.71 7.28 8.06
C SER A 44 2.72 8.10 9.35
N ARG A 45 2.98 9.41 9.23
CA ARG A 45 2.78 10.37 10.32
C ARG A 45 1.32 10.78 10.49
N HIS A 46 0.55 10.77 9.41
CA HIS A 46 -0.85 11.18 9.41
C HIS A 46 -1.78 10.06 9.88
N ASN A 47 -1.39 8.81 9.60
CA ASN A 47 -2.15 7.61 9.95
C ASN A 47 -1.31 6.65 10.80
N PRO A 48 -0.82 7.07 11.98
CA PRO A 48 0.12 6.29 12.79
C PRO A 48 -0.48 4.96 13.30
N GLN A 49 -1.81 4.89 13.47
CA GLN A 49 -2.53 3.66 13.87
C GLN A 49 -2.35 2.51 12.87
N PHE A 50 -2.06 2.83 11.61
CA PHE A 50 -1.77 1.82 10.58
C PHE A 50 -0.27 1.61 10.37
N ASN A 51 0.61 2.07 11.27
CA ASN A 51 2.04 1.79 11.15
C ASN A 51 2.33 0.34 11.52
N ARG A 52 3.36 -0.26 10.91
CA ARG A 52 3.79 -1.64 11.19
C ARG A 52 4.13 -1.90 12.66
N ASP A 53 4.56 -0.88 13.39
CA ASP A 53 4.85 -0.95 14.83
C ASP A 53 3.62 -0.83 15.74
N THR A 54 2.46 -0.46 15.20
CA THR A 54 1.22 -0.21 15.99
C THR A 54 0.09 -1.16 15.60
N LEU A 55 -0.19 -1.27 14.30
CA LEU A 55 -1.32 -2.03 13.75
C LEU A 55 -1.38 -3.50 14.23
N PRO A 56 -0.26 -4.26 14.33
CA PRO A 56 -0.34 -5.65 14.76
C PRO A 56 -0.89 -5.84 16.17
N LEU A 57 -0.68 -4.87 17.07
CA LEU A 57 -1.19 -4.94 18.45
C LEU A 57 -2.72 -4.90 18.47
N SER A 58 -3.30 -3.88 17.83
CA SER A 58 -4.76 -3.74 17.73
C SER A 58 -5.43 -4.89 16.98
N LEU A 59 -4.77 -5.46 15.96
CA LEU A 59 -5.29 -6.64 15.27
C LEU A 59 -5.25 -7.89 16.16
N THR A 60 -4.20 -8.06 16.98
CA THR A 60 -4.07 -9.19 17.91
C THR A 60 -5.16 -9.16 18.98
N GLU A 61 -5.48 -7.98 19.52
CA GLU A 61 -6.59 -7.78 20.46
C GLU A 61 -7.95 -8.16 19.83
N ALA A 62 -8.09 -7.99 18.52
CA ALA A 62 -9.27 -8.38 17.76
C ALA A 62 -9.23 -9.84 17.24
N HIS A 63 -8.22 -10.62 17.62
CA HIS A 63 -7.96 -11.99 17.13
C HIS A 63 -7.78 -12.10 15.61
N ILE A 64 -7.19 -11.07 14.99
CA ILE A 64 -6.86 -11.04 13.56
C ILE A 64 -5.34 -11.11 13.40
N GLY A 65 -4.86 -12.10 12.65
CA GLY A 65 -3.45 -12.23 12.32
C GLY A 65 -2.96 -11.09 11.41
N TYR A 66 -1.70 -10.68 11.54
CA TYR A 66 -1.07 -9.67 10.69
C TYR A 66 0.13 -10.25 9.94
N ARG A 67 0.20 -10.00 8.63
CA ARG A 67 1.36 -10.34 7.80
C ARG A 67 1.75 -9.17 6.91
N HIS A 68 3.02 -8.79 6.91
CA HIS A 68 3.54 -7.80 5.97
C HIS A 68 4.14 -8.49 4.74
N CYS A 69 3.65 -8.14 3.55
CA CYS A 69 4.08 -8.71 2.27
C CYS A 69 4.58 -7.59 1.31
N PRO A 70 5.80 -7.05 1.52
CA PRO A 70 6.35 -5.98 0.68
C PRO A 70 6.65 -6.43 -0.76
N ALA A 71 6.74 -7.74 -1.01
CA ALA A 71 6.86 -8.30 -2.35
C ALA A 71 5.66 -7.95 -3.23
N LEU A 72 4.45 -7.82 -2.66
CA LEU A 72 3.26 -7.34 -3.37
C LEU A 72 3.10 -5.80 -3.30
N GLY A 73 4.15 -5.09 -2.85
CA GLY A 73 4.19 -3.64 -2.68
C GLY A 73 4.16 -2.83 -3.97
N GLY A 74 3.38 -1.73 -3.97
CA GLY A 74 3.08 -0.91 -5.15
C GLY A 74 4.24 -0.09 -5.74
N LEU A 75 5.33 0.13 -5.00
CA LEU A 75 6.45 0.94 -5.49
C LEU A 75 7.32 0.12 -6.45
N ARG A 76 7.05 0.25 -7.76
CA ARG A 76 7.73 -0.45 -8.85
C ARG A 76 8.09 0.52 -9.98
N ARG A 77 9.18 0.23 -10.69
CA ARG A 77 9.67 1.04 -11.81
C ARG A 77 9.18 0.46 -13.13
N THR A 78 8.77 1.35 -14.03
CA THR A 78 8.40 1.01 -15.41
C THR A 78 9.62 0.59 -16.21
N SER A 79 9.49 -0.46 -17.02
CA SER A 79 10.48 -0.85 -18.02
C SER A 79 10.33 0.00 -19.29
N ALA A 80 11.44 0.32 -19.96
CA ALA A 80 11.41 1.01 -21.25
C ALA A 80 10.65 0.17 -22.31
N ASP A 81 10.80 -1.15 -22.24
CA ASP A 81 10.17 -2.12 -23.15
C ASP A 81 8.85 -2.68 -22.59
N SER A 82 8.18 -1.92 -21.72
CA SER A 82 6.91 -2.34 -21.10
C SER A 82 5.90 -2.75 -22.16
N VAL A 83 5.38 -3.97 -22.04
CA VAL A 83 4.23 -4.47 -22.81
C VAL A 83 2.90 -3.93 -22.27
N ASN A 84 2.91 -3.32 -21.09
CA ASN A 84 1.73 -2.89 -20.35
C ASN A 84 1.33 -1.44 -20.68
N LYS A 85 1.49 -1.03 -21.95
CA LYS A 85 1.31 0.37 -22.36
C LYS A 85 -0.15 0.87 -22.31
N GLY A 86 -1.12 0.00 -22.08
CA GLY A 86 -2.51 0.40 -21.80
C GLY A 86 -2.62 1.24 -20.52
N TRP A 87 -1.72 1.04 -19.55
CA TRP A 87 -1.64 1.90 -18.36
C TRP A 87 -0.97 3.24 -18.69
N ARG A 88 -1.75 4.31 -18.82
CA ARG A 88 -1.22 5.69 -18.97
C ARG A 88 -0.45 6.16 -17.74
N ASN A 89 -0.84 5.72 -16.55
CA ASN A 89 -0.14 6.01 -15.31
C ASN A 89 1.12 5.12 -15.21
N THR A 90 2.29 5.74 -15.06
CA THR A 90 3.58 5.04 -15.01
C THR A 90 3.72 4.11 -13.80
N SER A 91 3.16 4.47 -12.64
CA SER A 91 3.20 3.61 -11.45
C SER A 91 2.42 2.32 -11.65
N PHE A 92 1.22 2.39 -12.24
CA PHE A 92 0.46 1.19 -12.59
C PHE A 92 1.16 0.36 -13.67
N ARG A 93 1.72 1.01 -14.69
CA ARG A 93 2.53 0.34 -15.72
C ARG A 93 3.72 -0.39 -15.11
N GLY A 94 4.46 0.26 -14.23
CA GLY A 94 5.61 -0.35 -13.54
C GLY A 94 5.22 -1.49 -12.62
N TYR A 95 4.05 -1.42 -11.97
CA TYR A 95 3.53 -2.56 -11.22
C TYR A 95 3.15 -3.72 -12.13
N ALA A 96 2.48 -3.46 -13.25
CA ALA A 96 2.13 -4.47 -14.24
C ALA A 96 3.37 -5.13 -14.89
N ASP A 97 4.45 -4.39 -15.08
CA ASP A 97 5.74 -4.94 -15.52
C ASP A 97 6.32 -5.88 -14.46
N TYR A 98 6.27 -5.47 -13.18
CA TYR A 98 6.68 -6.31 -12.06
C TYR A 98 5.85 -7.61 -11.96
N MET A 99 4.57 -7.59 -12.35
CA MET A 99 3.74 -8.81 -12.37
C MET A 99 4.26 -9.90 -13.32
N GLN A 100 5.15 -9.55 -14.24
CA GLN A 100 5.76 -10.50 -15.18
C GLN A 100 7.00 -11.20 -14.61
N THR A 101 7.43 -10.86 -13.40
CA THR A 101 8.68 -11.41 -12.83
C THR A 101 8.45 -12.66 -11.98
N PRO A 102 9.46 -13.54 -11.84
CA PRO A 102 9.40 -14.69 -10.95
C PRO A 102 9.13 -14.32 -9.49
N GLU A 103 9.60 -13.15 -9.03
CA GLU A 103 9.37 -12.68 -7.66
C GLU A 103 7.90 -12.39 -7.39
N PHE A 104 7.18 -11.79 -8.35
CA PHE A 104 5.74 -11.61 -8.23
C PHE A 104 5.02 -12.96 -8.24
N ALA A 105 5.39 -13.86 -9.14
CA ALA A 105 4.82 -15.20 -9.21
C ALA A 105 4.99 -15.96 -7.88
N ALA A 106 6.18 -15.90 -7.27
CA ALA A 106 6.40 -16.51 -5.97
C ALA A 106 5.58 -15.85 -4.85
N ALA A 107 5.47 -14.52 -4.86
CA ALA A 107 4.71 -13.78 -3.86
C ALA A 107 3.21 -14.08 -3.93
N ILE A 108 2.62 -14.12 -5.13
CA ILE A 108 1.19 -14.42 -5.31
C ILE A 108 0.87 -15.88 -4.97
N SER A 109 1.75 -16.83 -5.30
CA SER A 109 1.55 -18.24 -4.93
C SER A 109 1.53 -18.42 -3.41
N ARG A 110 2.42 -17.76 -2.66
CA ARG A 110 2.40 -17.79 -1.18
C ARG A 110 1.09 -17.22 -0.61
N LEU A 111 0.55 -16.18 -1.24
CA LEU A 111 -0.72 -15.59 -0.84
C LEU A 111 -1.88 -16.57 -1.06
N ILE A 112 -1.88 -17.29 -2.19
CA ILE A 112 -2.89 -18.30 -2.52
C ILE A 112 -2.84 -19.49 -1.57
N GLU A 113 -1.65 -19.96 -1.20
CA GLU A 113 -1.52 -20.99 -0.18
C GLU A 113 -2.07 -20.53 1.17
N LEU A 114 -1.79 -19.28 1.54
CA LEU A 114 -2.31 -18.71 2.79
C LEU A 114 -3.85 -18.63 2.78
N SER A 115 -4.48 -18.28 1.65
CA SER A 115 -5.94 -18.19 1.57
C SER A 115 -6.67 -19.52 1.70
N LYS A 116 -5.97 -20.66 1.63
CA LYS A 116 -6.56 -21.99 1.89
C LYS A 116 -6.85 -22.22 3.37
N HIS A 117 -6.18 -21.49 4.25
CA HIS A 117 -6.26 -21.67 5.70
C HIS A 117 -6.87 -20.46 6.41
N ASP A 118 -6.68 -19.26 5.85
CA ASP A 118 -7.11 -18.01 6.43
C ASP A 118 -8.09 -17.27 5.51
N ARG A 119 -9.01 -16.51 6.13
CA ARG A 119 -9.82 -15.54 5.41
C ARG A 119 -9.07 -14.24 5.29
N LEU A 120 -8.51 -13.99 4.12
CA LEU A 120 -7.57 -12.90 3.91
C LEU A 120 -8.25 -11.58 3.56
N ALA A 121 -7.67 -10.48 4.03
CA ALA A 121 -7.87 -9.15 3.46
C ALA A 121 -6.54 -8.52 3.06
N LEU A 122 -6.41 -8.12 1.79
CA LEU A 122 -5.24 -7.39 1.29
C LEU A 122 -5.40 -5.90 1.58
N MET A 123 -4.53 -5.35 2.42
CA MET A 123 -4.60 -3.96 2.84
C MET A 123 -3.62 -3.07 2.06
N CYS A 124 -4.11 -1.90 1.63
CA CYS A 124 -3.29 -0.76 1.22
C CYS A 124 -3.81 0.55 1.84
N ALA A 125 -3.18 1.69 1.50
CA ALA A 125 -3.51 3.01 2.04
C ALA A 125 -4.69 3.71 1.33
N GLU A 126 -4.76 3.61 0.00
CA GLU A 126 -5.79 4.27 -0.80
C GLU A 126 -7.19 3.76 -0.42
N ALA A 127 -8.22 4.62 -0.40
CA ALA A 127 -9.57 4.19 -0.07
C ALA A 127 -10.15 3.31 -1.17
N VAL A 128 -9.98 3.73 -2.42
CA VAL A 128 -10.64 3.13 -3.59
C VAL A 128 -9.70 2.21 -4.39
N PRO A 129 -10.13 0.98 -4.75
CA PRO A 129 -9.23 -0.01 -5.33
C PRO A 129 -8.71 0.38 -6.72
N TRP A 130 -9.49 1.09 -7.54
CA TRP A 130 -9.10 1.49 -8.91
C TRP A 130 -8.00 2.56 -8.97
N ARG A 131 -7.65 3.19 -7.85
CA ARG A 131 -6.50 4.11 -7.74
C ARG A 131 -5.29 3.48 -7.05
N CYS A 132 -5.35 2.18 -6.78
CA CYS A 132 -4.38 1.47 -5.99
C CYS A 132 -3.86 0.22 -6.72
N HIS A 133 -2.59 -0.15 -6.49
CA HIS A 133 -2.00 -1.38 -7.04
C HIS A 133 -2.70 -2.65 -6.55
N ARG A 134 -3.46 -2.59 -5.45
CA ARG A 134 -4.22 -3.75 -4.95
C ARG A 134 -5.22 -4.30 -5.96
N SER A 135 -5.72 -3.46 -6.88
CA SER A 135 -6.58 -3.91 -7.99
C SER A 135 -5.82 -4.82 -8.96
N LEU A 136 -4.54 -4.58 -9.21
CA LEU A 136 -3.71 -5.43 -10.08
C LEU A 136 -3.34 -6.76 -9.38
N VAL A 137 -3.21 -6.76 -8.06
CA VAL A 137 -3.10 -8.01 -7.28
C VAL A 137 -4.39 -8.80 -7.36
N ALA A 138 -5.55 -8.14 -7.24
CA ALA A 138 -6.85 -8.77 -7.37
C ALA A 138 -7.09 -9.32 -8.79
N ASP A 139 -6.63 -8.63 -9.83
CA ASP A 139 -6.61 -9.14 -11.21
C ASP A 139 -5.80 -10.44 -11.31
N ALA A 140 -4.60 -10.49 -10.71
CA ALA A 140 -3.78 -11.69 -10.71
C ALA A 140 -4.39 -12.86 -9.94
N LEU A 141 -5.16 -12.59 -8.88
CA LEU A 141 -5.91 -13.61 -8.13
C LEU A 141 -7.08 -14.16 -8.95
N LEU A 142 -7.87 -13.29 -9.59
CA LEU A 142 -8.98 -13.70 -10.47
C LEU A 142 -8.49 -14.61 -11.61
N VAL A 143 -7.38 -14.24 -12.26
CA VAL A 143 -6.77 -15.04 -13.35
C VAL A 143 -6.29 -16.41 -12.85
N ARG A 144 -6.05 -16.57 -11.55
CA ARG A 144 -5.67 -17.83 -10.90
C ARG A 144 -6.86 -18.57 -10.29
N GLY A 145 -8.08 -18.11 -10.54
CA GLY A 145 -9.31 -18.77 -10.11
C GLY A 145 -9.79 -18.41 -8.71
N LEU A 146 -9.18 -17.41 -8.05
CA LEU A 146 -9.63 -16.93 -6.74
C LEU A 146 -10.52 -15.69 -6.91
N SER A 147 -11.76 -15.79 -6.45
CA SER A 147 -12.68 -14.67 -6.37
C SER A 147 -12.19 -13.63 -5.35
N THR A 148 -12.32 -12.35 -5.71
CA THR A 148 -11.89 -11.24 -4.85
C THR A 148 -13.01 -10.20 -4.70
N ALA A 149 -13.07 -9.55 -3.54
CA ALA A 149 -14.01 -8.44 -3.32
C ALA A 149 -13.45 -7.35 -2.41
N ASP A 150 -13.73 -6.09 -2.72
CA ASP A 150 -13.29 -4.93 -1.93
C ASP A 150 -14.31 -4.59 -0.83
N ILE A 151 -13.85 -4.52 0.42
CA ILE A 151 -14.67 -4.16 1.58
C ILE A 151 -14.94 -2.65 1.56
N SER A 152 -16.22 -2.29 1.41
CA SER A 152 -16.67 -0.90 1.39
C SER A 152 -17.37 -0.47 2.70
N SER A 153 -18.04 -1.41 3.36
CA SER A 153 -18.72 -1.23 4.65
C SER A 153 -18.82 -2.56 5.41
N ARG A 154 -19.39 -2.52 6.62
CA ARG A 154 -19.65 -3.72 7.44
C ARG A 154 -20.58 -4.73 6.75
N THR A 155 -21.42 -4.29 5.82
CA THR A 155 -22.44 -5.11 5.16
C THR A 155 -22.22 -5.26 3.66
N ARG A 156 -21.31 -4.49 3.06
CA ARG A 156 -21.10 -4.48 1.61
C ARG A 156 -19.64 -4.71 1.24
N CYS A 157 -19.43 -5.65 0.34
CA CYS A 157 -18.24 -5.75 -0.47
C CYS A 157 -18.61 -5.70 -1.95
N ALA A 158 -17.70 -5.20 -2.79
CA ALA A 158 -17.88 -5.15 -4.23
C ALA A 158 -17.00 -6.20 -4.89
N PRO A 159 -17.56 -7.17 -5.65
CA PRO A 159 -16.76 -8.12 -6.39
C PRO A 159 -15.78 -7.41 -7.32
N HIS A 160 -14.52 -7.83 -7.29
CA HIS A 160 -13.52 -7.34 -8.22
C HIS A 160 -13.84 -7.86 -9.62
N ARG A 161 -13.60 -7.02 -10.62
CA ARG A 161 -13.73 -7.38 -12.03
C ARG A 161 -12.40 -7.11 -12.69
N LEU A 162 -12.02 -7.98 -13.61
CA LEU A 162 -10.80 -7.80 -14.39
C LEU A 162 -10.78 -6.43 -15.04
N THR A 163 -9.62 -5.77 -14.99
CA THR A 163 -9.37 -4.54 -15.74
C THR A 163 -9.79 -4.74 -17.22
N PRO A 164 -10.67 -3.90 -17.80
CA PRO A 164 -11.32 -4.19 -19.09
C PRO A 164 -10.36 -4.46 -20.27
N PHE A 165 -9.21 -3.79 -20.30
CA PHE A 165 -8.20 -3.94 -21.35
C PHE A 165 -7.12 -4.97 -21.00
N ALA A 166 -7.28 -5.72 -19.91
CA ALA A 166 -6.37 -6.82 -19.58
C ALA A 166 -6.41 -7.91 -20.66
N ARG A 167 -5.28 -8.60 -20.82
CA ARG A 167 -5.14 -9.80 -21.66
C ARG A 167 -4.55 -10.91 -20.81
N VAL A 168 -5.20 -12.07 -20.86
CA VAL A 168 -4.87 -13.23 -20.03
C VAL A 168 -4.33 -14.34 -20.93
N ARG A 169 -3.19 -14.92 -20.56
CA ARG A 169 -2.60 -16.11 -21.18
C ARG A 169 -2.18 -17.09 -20.09
N GLY A 170 -2.97 -18.14 -19.89
CA GLY A 170 -2.80 -19.02 -18.72
C GLY A 170 -2.96 -18.21 -17.43
N GLN A 171 -1.96 -18.25 -16.55
CA GLN A 171 -1.94 -17.49 -15.28
C GLN A 171 -1.29 -16.10 -15.41
N GLN A 172 -0.80 -15.74 -16.59
CA GLN A 172 -0.17 -14.44 -16.83
C GLN A 172 -1.23 -13.43 -17.30
N ILE A 173 -1.11 -12.20 -16.78
CA ILE A 173 -1.97 -11.07 -17.14
C ILE A 173 -1.10 -9.91 -17.58
N THR A 174 -1.45 -9.30 -18.71
CA THR A 174 -0.80 -8.12 -19.27
C THR A 174 -1.84 -7.07 -19.63
N TYR A 175 -1.39 -5.85 -19.86
CA TYR A 175 -2.27 -4.70 -20.11
C TYR A 175 -1.80 -3.92 -21.36
N PRO A 176 -1.86 -4.54 -22.55
CA PRO A 176 -1.44 -3.89 -23.78
C PRO A 176 -2.32 -2.67 -24.10
N PRO A 177 -1.85 -1.75 -24.95
CA PRO A 177 -2.68 -0.67 -25.44
C PRO A 177 -3.89 -1.23 -26.20
N GLU A 178 -5.02 -0.53 -26.16
CA GLU A 178 -6.19 -0.92 -26.94
C GLU A 178 -5.86 -0.88 -28.43
N ALA A 179 -6.37 -1.85 -29.19
CA ALA A 179 -6.15 -1.91 -30.63
C ALA A 179 -6.73 -0.64 -31.28
N GLY A 180 -5.86 0.27 -31.71
CA GLY A 180 -6.22 1.58 -32.28
C GLY A 180 -5.59 2.79 -31.59
N SER A 181 -5.00 2.64 -30.40
CA SER A 181 -4.26 3.74 -29.75
C SER A 181 -2.75 3.62 -29.98
N SER A 182 -2.28 4.05 -31.14
CA SER A 182 -0.84 4.33 -31.32
C SER A 182 -0.47 5.56 -30.48
N GLU A 183 0.49 5.45 -29.57
CA GLU A 183 1.12 6.63 -28.94
C GLU A 183 1.67 7.53 -30.08
N PRO A 184 1.39 8.85 -30.06
CA PRO A 184 2.02 9.74 -31.03
C PRO A 184 3.53 9.70 -30.80
N THR A 185 4.26 9.26 -31.84
CA THR A 185 5.72 9.26 -31.87
C THR A 185 6.23 10.67 -31.58
N PRO A 186 7.22 10.88 -30.68
CA PRO A 186 7.77 12.19 -30.45
C PRO A 186 8.48 12.66 -31.73
N GLN A 187 7.89 13.63 -32.42
CA GLN A 187 8.54 14.30 -33.53
C GLN A 187 9.78 15.03 -32.99
N ARG A 188 10.95 14.56 -33.43
CA ARG A 188 12.25 15.18 -33.22
C ARG A 188 12.21 16.61 -33.78
N LYS A 189 12.06 17.61 -32.91
CA LYS A 189 12.20 19.03 -33.28
C LYS A 189 13.64 19.26 -33.74
N THR A 190 13.81 19.49 -35.04
CA THR A 190 15.03 20.04 -35.62
C THR A 190 15.28 21.41 -35.02
N LYS A 191 16.42 21.58 -34.33
CA LYS A 191 16.88 22.88 -33.86
C LYS A 191 17.31 23.70 -35.07
N THR A 192 16.48 24.65 -35.49
CA THR A 192 16.91 25.72 -36.40
C THR A 192 17.73 26.70 -35.57
N SER A 193 19.00 26.86 -35.95
CA SER A 193 19.93 27.84 -35.41
C SER A 193 19.46 29.26 -35.76
N THR A 194 19.36 30.14 -34.77
CA THR A 194 19.32 31.57 -35.01
C THR A 194 20.24 32.26 -34.01
N SER A 195 21.19 32.99 -34.59
CA SER A 195 22.28 33.77 -34.00
C SER A 195 21.78 34.84 -33.04
N ALA A 196 22.40 34.95 -31.87
CA ALA A 196 22.24 36.06 -30.94
C ALA A 196 23.40 37.06 -31.10
N SER A 197 23.07 38.35 -31.03
CA SER A 197 23.99 39.47 -30.80
C SER A 197 23.27 40.53 -29.94
N PRO A 198 24.00 41.40 -29.22
CA PRO A 198 23.85 41.53 -27.76
C PRO A 198 23.08 42.77 -27.29
N ALA A 199 22.60 42.71 -26.03
CA ALA A 199 22.00 43.83 -25.31
C ALA A 199 23.06 44.62 -24.51
N PRO A 200 22.91 45.95 -24.35
CA PRO A 200 23.90 46.79 -23.68
C PRO A 200 23.71 46.85 -22.16
N ALA A 201 24.84 47.06 -21.46
CA ALA A 201 24.94 47.21 -20.02
C ALA A 201 24.46 48.60 -19.53
N ARG A 202 23.80 48.67 -18.35
CA ARG A 202 23.88 49.87 -17.51
C ARG A 202 23.59 49.66 -16.01
N LYS A 203 24.65 49.96 -15.25
CA LYS A 203 24.78 50.67 -13.96
C LYS A 203 24.18 50.11 -12.64
N ARG A 204 25.14 49.82 -11.77
CA ARG A 204 25.10 49.69 -10.30
C ARG A 204 24.49 50.94 -9.63
N LYS A 205 23.68 50.74 -8.59
CA LYS A 205 23.56 51.66 -7.45
C LYS A 205 23.60 50.86 -6.14
N SER A 206 24.52 51.31 -5.30
CA SER A 206 24.78 50.93 -3.92
C SER A 206 23.67 51.42 -2.99
N GLY A 207 23.30 50.62 -2.00
CA GLY A 207 22.43 51.01 -0.88
C GLY A 207 22.68 50.09 0.31
N ARG A 208 23.09 50.69 1.43
CA ARG A 208 23.62 50.11 2.67
C ARG A 208 22.49 49.92 3.71
N THR A 209 22.77 49.09 4.74
CA THR A 209 22.13 48.94 6.08
C THR A 209 20.94 47.96 6.15
N ALA A 210 20.63 47.22 7.23
CA ALA A 210 21.10 47.21 8.62
C ALA A 210 20.88 45.83 9.29
N ASN A 211 21.50 45.66 10.45
CA ASN A 211 21.32 44.66 11.51
C ASN A 211 19.91 44.03 11.65
N GLY A 212 19.90 42.72 11.91
CA GLY A 212 18.73 41.97 12.40
C GLY A 212 19.17 40.76 13.21
N GLN A 213 19.13 40.93 14.53
CA GLN A 213 19.63 40.07 15.59
C GLN A 213 18.72 38.82 15.78
N ILE A 214 19.29 37.62 15.81
CA ILE A 214 18.58 36.36 16.13
C ILE A 214 18.69 36.12 17.64
N PRO A 215 17.59 36.04 18.41
CA PRO A 215 17.66 35.58 19.79
C PRO A 215 17.78 34.05 19.86
N LYS A 216 18.80 33.60 20.57
CA LYS A 216 18.98 32.22 21.05
C LYS A 216 17.83 31.86 22.00
N VAL A 217 17.07 30.83 21.68
CA VAL A 217 16.15 30.20 22.64
C VAL A 217 16.93 29.12 23.39
N GLY A 218 17.10 29.34 24.69
CA GLY A 218 17.77 28.41 25.61
C GLY A 218 16.92 27.18 25.88
N LEU A 219 17.54 26.01 25.81
CA LEU A 219 16.99 24.75 26.31
C LEU A 219 17.71 24.45 27.63
N THR A 220 17.02 24.64 28.76
CA THR A 220 17.44 24.09 30.06
C THR A 220 16.62 22.83 30.33
N PRO A 221 17.23 21.76 30.86
CA PRO A 221 16.58 20.46 31.06
C PRO A 221 15.89 20.39 32.42
N LEU A 222 14.75 19.70 32.52
CA LEU A 222 14.17 19.33 33.81
C LEU A 222 14.01 17.81 33.95
N ALA A 223 14.96 17.30 34.73
CA ALA A 223 15.00 16.14 35.62
C ALA A 223 13.87 15.09 35.63
N ALA A 224 14.35 13.86 35.64
CA ALA A 224 13.71 12.63 36.08
C ALA A 224 13.19 12.69 37.53
N LYS A 225 12.09 11.96 37.79
CA LYS A 225 11.77 11.43 39.11
C LYS A 225 11.61 9.91 39.04
N LYS A 226 12.48 9.24 39.80
CA LYS A 226 12.34 7.85 40.25
C LYS A 226 11.55 7.85 41.57
N SER A 227 10.68 6.85 41.73
CA SER A 227 10.23 6.29 43.01
C SER A 227 9.62 4.93 42.66
N ALA A 228 10.28 3.79 42.83
CA ALA A 228 10.68 3.09 44.06
C ALA A 228 9.49 2.56 44.87
N GLY A 229 9.38 1.22 44.91
CA GLY A 229 8.92 0.47 46.09
C GLY A 229 7.56 -0.24 45.98
N SER A 230 7.56 -1.57 45.80
CA SER A 230 7.35 -2.50 46.92
C SER A 230 7.35 -3.97 46.46
N GLN A 231 8.35 -4.73 46.90
CA GLN A 231 8.33 -6.19 46.99
C GLN A 231 7.69 -6.62 48.31
N ARG A 232 6.94 -7.73 48.30
CA ARG A 232 6.77 -8.75 49.36
C ARG A 232 5.85 -9.83 48.77
N ASN A 233 6.34 -10.98 48.29
CA ASN A 233 6.92 -12.16 48.96
C ASN A 233 5.95 -12.94 49.87
N ARG A 234 5.59 -14.18 49.48
CA ARG A 234 5.30 -15.38 50.29
C ARG A 234 5.14 -16.58 49.31
N ARG A 235 6.13 -17.48 49.26
CA ARG A 235 6.19 -18.83 49.90
C ARG A 235 5.12 -19.78 49.31
N SER A 236 5.47 -20.71 48.43
CA SER A 236 6.01 -22.06 48.71
C SER A 236 5.10 -22.88 49.63
N ASP A 237 4.41 -23.88 49.07
CA ASP A 237 4.26 -25.18 49.73
C ASP A 237 4.02 -26.29 48.69
N THR A 238 4.82 -27.33 48.91
CA THR A 238 4.81 -28.71 48.42
C THR A 238 3.61 -29.50 48.92
N ASP A 239 3.16 -30.47 48.12
CA ASP A 239 2.74 -31.86 48.48
C ASP A 239 1.75 -32.35 47.41
N GLN A 240 2.08 -33.31 46.54
CA GLN A 240 2.38 -34.73 46.76
C GLN A 240 1.12 -35.55 47.08
N LEU A 241 0.92 -36.56 46.20
CA LEU A 241 -0.21 -37.47 46.02
C LEU A 241 -0.68 -38.22 47.29
N PRO A 242 -1.86 -38.84 47.20
CA PRO A 242 -1.87 -40.31 47.15
C PRO A 242 -2.23 -40.88 45.76
#